data_AF-A0A1D7QLU3-F1
#
_entry.id   AF-A0A1D7QLU3-F1
#
_cell.length_a   1.000
_cell.length_b   1.000
_cell.length_c   1.000
_cell.angle_alpha   90.00
_cell.angle_beta   90.00
_cell.angle_gamma   90.00
#
_symmetry.space_group_name_H-M   'P 1'
#
loop_
_entity.id
_entity.type
_entity.pdbx_description
1 polymer ?
#
loop_
_entity_poly.entity_id
_entity_poly.type
_entity_poly.pdbx_seq_one_letter_code
_entity_poly.pdbx_strand_id
1 'polypeptide(L)' 'MYNPAKKNSVSLSGNMLRSALSAEVPVPSFYLGDVLHCWLFFASADGKIVSETSYLKTVTVIE' A
#
# COMPACT_ATOMS: atom_id res chain seq x y z
N MET A 1 1.92 1.97 0.68
CA MET A 1 2.36 2.88 -0.40
C MET A 1 3.15 4.02 0.23
N TYR A 2 4.35 4.30 -0.26
CA TYR A 2 5.22 5.36 0.28
C TYR A 2 5.47 6.43 -0.76
N ASN A 3 5.36 7.68 -0.33
CA ASN A 3 5.65 8.89 -1.08
C ASN A 3 7.04 9.43 -0.66
N PRO A 4 8.06 9.36 -1.53
CA PRO A 4 9.40 9.84 -1.20
C PRO A 4 9.49 11.37 -1.11
N ALA A 5 8.67 12.10 -1.88
CA ALA A 5 8.68 13.56 -1.87
C ALA A 5 8.16 14.12 -0.54
N LYS A 6 7.11 13.50 0.01
CA LYS A 6 6.48 13.90 1.28
C LYS A 6 6.97 13.11 2.48
N LYS A 7 7.85 12.11 2.27
CA LYS A 7 8.37 11.18 3.30
C LYS A 7 7.27 10.57 4.17
N ASN A 8 6.14 10.23 3.55
CA ASN A 8 4.96 9.73 4.23
C ASN A 8 4.44 8.46 3.51
N SER A 9 3.75 7.59 4.24
CA SER A 9 3.19 6.36 3.72
C SER A 9 1.73 6.20 4.10
N VAL A 10 0.96 5.63 3.20
CA VAL A 10 -0.42 5.18 3.44
C VAL A 10 -0.43 3.67 3.34
N SER A 11 -1.02 3.01 4.33
CA SER A 11 -1.23 1.57 4.36
C SER A 11 -2.69 1.29 4.66
N LEU A 12 -3.19 0.18 4.13
CA LEU A 12 -4.48 -0.35 4.54
C LEU A 12 -4.24 -1.33 5.69
N SER A 13 -4.88 -1.10 6.83
CA SER A 13 -4.92 -2.03 7.96
C SER A 13 -6.38 -2.42 8.23
N GLY A 14 -6.66 -3.73 8.28
CA GLY A 14 -8.03 -4.23 8.49
C GLY A 14 -8.27 -5.64 7.95
N ASN A 15 -9.53 -6.08 7.98
CA ASN A 15 -9.96 -7.41 7.53
C ASN A 15 -9.97 -7.51 6.00
N MET A 16 -8.78 -7.60 5.40
CA MET A 16 -8.62 -7.91 3.99
C MET A 16 -8.49 -9.42 3.81
N LEU A 17 -9.40 -10.03 3.04
CA LEU A 17 -9.31 -11.44 2.71
C LEU A 17 -8.23 -11.65 1.65
N ARG A 18 -7.24 -12.50 1.93
CA ARG A 18 -6.23 -12.90 0.93
C ARG A 18 -6.88 -13.48 -0.34
N SER A 19 -8.02 -14.16 -0.19
CA SER A 19 -8.80 -14.72 -1.30
C SER A 19 -9.47 -13.69 -2.19
N ALA A 20 -9.50 -12.40 -1.81
CA ALA A 20 -10.08 -11.35 -2.64
C ALA A 20 -9.22 -11.02 -3.88
N LEU A 21 -7.93 -11.41 -3.88
CA LEU A 21 -6.93 -11.21 -4.95
C LEU A 21 -6.67 -9.75 -5.37
N SER A 22 -7.49 -8.81 -4.89
CA SER A 22 -7.44 -7.38 -5.17
C SER A 22 -7.89 -6.62 -3.92
N ALA A 23 -7.40 -5.39 -3.82
CA ALA A 23 -7.78 -4.46 -2.75
C ALA A 23 -7.65 -3.03 -3.26
N GLU A 24 -8.57 -2.18 -2.81
CA GLU A 24 -8.51 -0.74 -3.06
C GLU A 24 -7.86 -0.04 -1.87
N VAL A 25 -6.92 0.85 -2.16
CA VAL A 25 -6.25 1.66 -1.16
C VAL A 25 -6.62 3.11 -1.40
N PRO A 26 -7.38 3.77 -0.50
CA PRO A 26 -7.70 5.18 -0.65
C PRO A 26 -6.41 5.99 -0.55
N VAL A 27 -6.12 6.77 -1.60
CA VAL A 27 -4.97 7.65 -1.66
C VAL A 27 -5.44 9.08 -1.41
N PRO A 28 -4.82 9.82 -0.47
CA PRO A 28 -5.20 11.20 -0.22
C PRO A 28 -4.98 12.10 -1.45
N SER A 29 -5.91 13.03 -1.70
CA SER A 29 -5.86 13.95 -2.84
C SER A 29 -4.61 14.85 -2.85
N PHE A 30 -3.98 15.10 -1.71
CA PHE A 30 -2.74 15.86 -1.63
C PHE A 30 -1.50 15.12 -2.19
N TYR A 31 -1.65 13.88 -2.63
CA TYR A 31 -0.64 13.12 -3.40
C TYR A 31 -0.82 13.23 -4.92
N LEU A 32 -1.81 13.97 -5.41
CA LEU A 32 -1.98 14.21 -6.85
C LEU A 32 -0.68 14.72 -7.48
N GLY A 33 -0.27 14.09 -8.59
CA GLY A 33 0.97 14.39 -9.30
C GLY A 33 2.23 13.71 -8.72
N ASP A 34 2.16 13.09 -7.54
CA ASP A 34 3.31 12.43 -6.94
C ASP A 34 3.49 11.00 -7.44
N VAL A 35 4.73 10.52 -7.37
CA VAL A 35 5.08 9.12 -7.58
C VAL A 35 5.09 8.38 -6.25
N LEU A 36 4.28 7.33 -6.17
CA LEU A 36 4.18 6.46 -4.99
C LEU A 36 4.84 5.12 -5.29
N HIS A 37 5.67 4.66 -4.36
CA HIS A 37 6.21 3.31 -4.39
C HIS A 37 5.25 2.35 -3.65
N CYS A 38 5.01 1.19 -4.23
CA CYS A 38 4.02 0.22 -3.74
C CYS A 38 4.70 -1.05 -3.24
N TRP A 39 4.31 -1.49 -2.05
CA TRP A 39 4.70 -2.77 -1.47
C TRP A 39 3.47 -3.51 -0.97
N LEU A 40 3.56 -4.84 -0.98
CA LEU A 40 2.57 -5.74 -0.42
C LEU A 40 3.25 -6.67 0.58
N PHE A 41 2.61 -6.88 1.71
CA PHE A 41 2.95 -7.91 2.67
C PHE A 41 1.66 -8.44 3.29
N PHE A 42 1.70 -9.66 3.79
CA PHE A 42 0.59 -10.24 4.55
C PHE A 42 0.99 -10.41 6.00
N ALA A 43 0.20 -9.84 6.90
CA ALA A 43 0.25 -10.11 8.33
C ALA A 43 -0.95 -10.97 8.74
N SER A 44 -0.70 -11.95 9.60
CA SER A 44 -1.74 -12.68 10.31
C SER A 44 -2.48 -11.76 11.28
N ALA A 45 -3.71 -12.14 11.68
CA ALA A 45 -4.53 -11.36 12.60
C ALA A 45 -3.87 -11.12 13.98
N ASP A 46 -2.94 -11.99 14.39
CA ASP A 46 -2.12 -11.85 15.59
C ASP A 46 -0.88 -10.94 15.39
N GLY A 47 -0.80 -10.25 14.25
CA GLY A 47 0.31 -9.37 13.90
C GLY A 47 1.56 -10.09 13.40
N LYS A 48 1.54 -11.43 13.28
CA LYS A 48 2.69 -12.16 12.74
C LYS A 48 2.84 -11.89 11.25
N ILE A 49 3.97 -11.30 10.89
CA ILE A 49 4.36 -11.08 9.50
C ILE A 49 5.05 -12.37 9.03
N VAL A 50 4.27 -13.32 8.52
CA VAL A 50 4.78 -14.57 7.93
C VAL A 50 4.75 -14.46 6.40
N SER A 51 5.16 -13.31 5.87
CA SER A 51 5.33 -13.13 4.43
C SER A 51 6.54 -12.28 4.14
N GLU A 52 7.21 -12.61 3.03
CA GLU A 52 8.17 -11.71 2.43
C GLU A 52 7.43 -10.44 1.97
N THR A 53 8.06 -9.28 2.19
CA THR A 53 7.55 -8.03 1.65
C THR A 53 7.92 -7.98 0.18
N SER A 54 6.92 -7.86 -0.70
CA SER A 54 7.14 -7.76 -2.13
C SER A 54 7.01 -6.32 -2.59
N TYR A 55 8.03 -5.82 -3.29
CA TYR A 55 7.89 -4.59 -4.05
C TYR A 55 7.05 -4.85 -5.29
N LEU A 56 6.05 -4.00 -5.53
CA LEU A 56 5.14 -4.16 -6.66
C LEU A 56 5.58 -3.29 -7.85
N LYS A 57 5.55 -1.97 -7.66
CA LYS A 57 5.82 -0.98 -8.71
C LYS A 57 5.82 0.45 -8.14
N THR A 58 6.16 1.41 -8.99
CA THR A 58 5.78 2.81 -8.82
C THR A 58 4.44 3.10 -9.52
N VAL A 59 3.70 4.06 -8.97
CA VAL A 59 2.44 4.57 -9.54
C VAL A 59 2.43 6.08 -9.43
N THR A 60 2.09 6.77 -10.53
CA THR A 60 1.81 8.21 -10.51
C THR A 60 0.35 8.42 -10.14
N VAL A 61 0.09 9.29 -9.16
CA VAL A 61 -1.28 9.64 -8.79
C VAL A 61 -1.82 10.64 -9.80
N ILE A 62 -2.86 10.25 -10.51
CA ILE A 62 -3.61 11.07 -11.45
C ILE A 62 -4.99 11.39 -10.87
N GLU A 63 -5.62 12.45 -11.37
CA GLU A 63 -7.00 12.83 -11.02
C GLU A 63 -8.02 11.82 -11.55
#